data_AF-A0A3D3NZW0-F1
#
_entry.id   AF-A0A3D3NZW0-F1
#
_cell.length_a   1.000
_cell.length_b   1.000
_cell.length_c   1.000
_cell.angle_alpha   90.00
_cell.angle_beta   90.00
_cell.angle_gamma   90.00
#
_symmetry.space_group_name_H-M   'P 1'
#
loop_
_entity.id
_entity.type
_entity.pdbx_description
1 polymer ?
#
loop_
_entity_poly.entity_id
_entity_poly.type
_entity_poly.pdbx_seq_one_letter_code
_entity_poly.pdbx_strand_id
1 'polypeptide(L)'
;MPGSPADTITLSGINTFTGATSVNSGTLLVNAPGSLHADSAVTVNAASLGGNGLIGGSVTIASSGRLTPGAAPGATGVLAIGGDLSVSDLAGGSGKLFFDLRAPNDSDSITVGGTLSMGSALLGFDDFVFTGLGGLTAGAYKLITAAGISGTLDPAHLTGTLGGFNATLARNGNDLELVLETPAGFTSWQTANGASGAITGDHDNDGVPDGIEYFLGGPSGNTTGQTPLPGIMNNGGTLSITWVMGPGYTGIYGTDFTIETSETLTGMWHTEPLGVRVIINGSSVTYTFPVPPVTCTFVLLKVNSP
;
A
#
# COMPACT_ATOMS: atom_id res chain seq x y z
N MET A 1 -29.18 10.95 -16.68
CA MET A 1 -29.82 10.54 -15.42
C MET A 1 -28.74 9.89 -14.58
N PRO A 2 -28.38 10.43 -13.40
CA PRO A 2 -27.49 9.70 -12.49
C PRO A 2 -28.25 8.44 -12.04
N GLY A 3 -27.60 7.28 -12.15
CA GLY A 3 -28.23 5.97 -12.02
C GLY A 3 -28.95 5.78 -10.70
N SER A 4 -30.13 5.14 -10.77
CA SER A 4 -30.82 4.54 -9.62
C SER A 4 -29.81 3.73 -8.77
N PRO A 5 -29.98 3.65 -7.43
CA PRO A 5 -29.24 2.66 -6.64
C PRO A 5 -29.38 1.30 -7.32
N ALA A 6 -28.26 0.63 -7.58
CA ALA A 6 -28.30 -0.68 -8.22
C ALA A 6 -28.97 -1.66 -7.26
N ASP A 7 -30.00 -2.38 -7.71
CA ASP A 7 -30.78 -3.29 -6.87
C ASP A 7 -29.87 -4.35 -6.22
N THR A 8 -30.08 -4.61 -4.93
CA THR A 8 -29.37 -5.66 -4.18
C THR A 8 -30.34 -6.79 -3.86
N ILE A 9 -29.99 -8.01 -4.26
CA ILE A 9 -30.69 -9.24 -3.90
C ILE A 9 -29.85 -9.97 -2.87
N THR A 10 -30.45 -10.32 -1.73
CA THR A 10 -29.79 -11.11 -0.70
C THR A 10 -30.44 -12.48 -0.59
N LEU A 11 -29.63 -13.52 -0.75
CA LEU A 11 -29.99 -14.91 -0.47
C LEU A 11 -29.54 -15.28 0.94
N SER A 12 -30.49 -15.50 1.84
CA SER A 12 -30.25 -15.87 3.25
C SER A 12 -30.68 -17.30 3.59
N GLY A 13 -31.31 -18.00 2.65
CA GLY A 13 -31.72 -19.40 2.77
C GLY A 13 -31.01 -20.32 1.78
N ILE A 14 -31.13 -21.62 1.99
CA ILE A 14 -30.59 -22.63 1.09
C ILE A 14 -31.40 -22.64 -0.20
N ASN A 15 -30.77 -22.32 -1.33
CA ASN A 15 -31.42 -22.37 -2.64
C ASN A 15 -31.13 -23.71 -3.32
N THR A 16 -32.19 -24.46 -3.64
CA THR A 16 -32.10 -25.77 -4.30
C THR A 16 -32.15 -25.67 -5.83
N PHE A 17 -32.02 -24.47 -6.39
CA PHE A 17 -31.97 -24.26 -7.82
C PHE A 17 -30.66 -24.80 -8.39
N THR A 18 -30.77 -25.68 -9.38
CA THR A 18 -29.61 -26.37 -10.00
C THR A 18 -29.26 -25.83 -11.38
N GLY A 19 -30.06 -24.91 -11.93
CA GLY A 19 -29.74 -24.24 -13.19
C GLY A 19 -28.60 -23.24 -13.03
N ALA A 20 -28.05 -22.78 -14.15
CA ALA A 20 -27.05 -21.73 -14.13
C ALA A 20 -27.63 -20.40 -13.61
N THR A 21 -26.84 -19.69 -12.81
CA THR A 21 -27.19 -18.38 -12.26
C THR A 21 -26.36 -17.29 -12.95
N SER A 22 -27.00 -16.36 -13.63
CA SER A 22 -26.34 -15.20 -14.25
C SER A 22 -26.69 -13.92 -13.50
N VAL A 23 -25.66 -13.20 -13.03
CA VAL A 23 -25.81 -11.90 -12.37
C VAL A 23 -25.42 -10.81 -13.36
N ASN A 24 -26.43 -10.20 -13.99
CA ASN A 24 -26.21 -9.28 -15.12
C ASN A 24 -26.02 -7.82 -14.71
N SER A 25 -26.61 -7.41 -13.60
CA SER A 25 -26.55 -6.05 -13.04
C SER A 25 -26.84 -6.10 -11.54
N GLY A 26 -26.54 -5.01 -10.83
CA GLY A 26 -26.85 -4.90 -9.40
C GLY A 26 -25.87 -5.67 -8.54
N THR A 27 -26.33 -6.09 -7.37
CA THR A 27 -25.55 -6.85 -6.39
C THR A 27 -26.31 -8.12 -5.99
N LEU A 28 -25.65 -9.26 -6.05
CA LEU A 28 -26.10 -10.50 -5.42
C LEU A 28 -25.26 -10.76 -4.17
N LEU A 29 -25.90 -10.78 -3.00
CA LEU A 29 -25.29 -11.18 -1.74
C LEU A 29 -25.77 -12.59 -1.36
N VAL A 30 -24.86 -13.54 -1.24
CA VAL A 30 -25.15 -14.87 -0.68
C VAL A 30 -24.66 -14.85 0.77
N ASN A 31 -25.56 -14.65 1.72
CA ASN A 31 -25.22 -14.45 3.14
C ASN A 31 -25.60 -15.66 3.97
N ALA A 32 -24.69 -16.14 4.81
CA ALA A 32 -24.94 -17.29 5.67
C ALA A 32 -26.23 -17.12 6.51
N PRO A 33 -27.08 -18.17 6.62
CA PRO A 33 -26.87 -19.54 6.14
C PRO A 33 -27.24 -19.78 4.65
N GLY A 34 -27.43 -18.71 3.88
CA GLY A 34 -27.80 -18.75 2.47
C GLY A 34 -26.78 -19.45 1.59
N SER A 35 -27.29 -20.16 0.57
CA SER A 35 -26.44 -20.89 -0.36
C SER A 35 -27.02 -21.06 -1.77
N LEU A 36 -26.15 -21.31 -2.75
CA LEU A 36 -26.49 -21.83 -4.08
C LEU A 36 -26.07 -23.29 -4.21
N HIS A 37 -26.82 -24.09 -4.97
CA HIS A 37 -26.55 -25.51 -5.16
C HIS A 37 -25.19 -25.78 -5.86
N ALA A 38 -24.59 -26.94 -5.62
CA ALA A 38 -23.32 -27.35 -6.23
C ALA A 38 -23.34 -27.39 -7.77
N ASP A 39 -24.49 -27.74 -8.34
CA ASP A 39 -24.69 -27.78 -9.80
C ASP A 39 -24.98 -26.40 -10.42
N SER A 40 -25.28 -25.38 -9.61
CA SER A 40 -25.58 -24.03 -10.11
C SER A 40 -24.28 -23.26 -10.34
N ALA A 41 -23.72 -23.36 -11.54
CA ALA A 41 -22.64 -22.47 -11.98
C ALA A 41 -23.09 -21.00 -11.96
N VAL A 42 -22.22 -20.10 -11.49
CA VAL A 42 -22.49 -18.66 -11.37
C VAL A 42 -21.62 -17.88 -12.34
N THR A 43 -22.23 -17.00 -13.14
CA THR A 43 -21.51 -16.04 -13.98
C THR A 43 -21.90 -14.62 -13.59
N VAL A 44 -20.90 -13.80 -13.25
CA VAL A 44 -21.06 -12.40 -12.88
C VAL A 44 -20.64 -11.53 -14.07
N ASN A 45 -21.60 -10.88 -14.71
CA ASN A 45 -21.38 -10.05 -15.90
C ASN A 45 -21.06 -8.61 -15.50
N ALA A 46 -22.01 -7.67 -15.55
CA ALA A 46 -21.80 -6.28 -15.15
C ALA A 46 -22.39 -5.99 -13.76
N ALA A 47 -22.05 -6.85 -12.79
CA ALA A 47 -22.65 -6.88 -11.45
C ALA A 47 -21.61 -7.10 -10.35
N SER A 48 -22.05 -7.02 -9.10
CA SER A 48 -21.25 -7.40 -7.93
C SER A 48 -21.79 -8.69 -7.32
N LEU A 49 -20.89 -9.62 -7.00
CA LEU A 49 -21.19 -10.81 -6.22
C LEU A 49 -20.47 -10.71 -4.88
N GLY A 50 -21.21 -10.96 -3.80
CA GLY A 50 -20.67 -10.86 -2.46
C GLY A 50 -21.36 -11.76 -1.45
N GLY A 51 -21.12 -11.46 -0.19
CA GLY A 51 -21.70 -12.16 0.94
C GLY A 51 -20.70 -12.99 1.73
N ASN A 52 -21.21 -13.74 2.69
CA ASN A 52 -20.46 -14.61 3.59
C ASN A 52 -21.04 -16.04 3.69
N GLY A 53 -21.84 -16.44 2.70
CA GLY A 53 -22.49 -17.73 2.58
C GLY A 53 -21.75 -18.71 1.65
N LEU A 54 -22.48 -19.69 1.12
CA LEU A 54 -21.92 -20.75 0.28
C LEU A 54 -22.45 -20.68 -1.16
N ILE A 55 -21.56 -20.54 -2.13
CA ILE A 55 -21.85 -20.79 -3.55
C ILE A 55 -21.33 -22.18 -3.87
N GLY A 56 -22.21 -23.18 -3.95
CA GLY A 56 -21.78 -24.56 -4.12
C GLY A 56 -21.07 -24.82 -5.45
N GLY A 57 -21.53 -24.19 -6.53
CA GLY A 57 -20.97 -24.38 -7.87
C GLY A 57 -19.76 -23.50 -8.17
N SER A 58 -19.22 -23.65 -9.38
CA SER A 58 -18.12 -22.80 -9.86
C SER A 58 -18.59 -21.39 -10.17
N VAL A 59 -17.71 -20.41 -9.96
CA VAL A 59 -17.94 -18.98 -10.18
C VAL A 59 -17.02 -18.47 -11.29
N THR A 60 -17.57 -17.71 -12.23
CA THR A 60 -16.80 -16.95 -13.22
C THR A 60 -17.13 -15.48 -13.11
N ILE A 61 -16.12 -14.65 -12.90
CA ILE A 61 -16.24 -13.19 -12.91
C ILE A 61 -15.80 -12.70 -14.28
N ALA A 62 -16.75 -12.20 -15.07
CA ALA A 62 -16.46 -11.64 -16.38
C ALA A 62 -15.74 -10.29 -16.25
N SER A 63 -15.30 -9.74 -17.39
CA SER A 63 -14.50 -8.51 -17.42
C SER A 63 -15.14 -7.27 -16.79
N SER A 64 -16.46 -7.23 -16.61
CA SER A 64 -17.14 -6.12 -15.93
C SER A 64 -17.67 -6.48 -14.54
N GLY A 65 -17.40 -7.70 -14.08
CA GLY A 65 -17.91 -8.25 -12.85
C GLY A 65 -17.03 -7.87 -11.67
N ARG A 66 -17.63 -7.83 -10.47
CA ARG A 66 -16.96 -7.49 -9.23
C ARG A 66 -17.17 -8.59 -8.21
N LEU A 67 -16.17 -8.77 -7.35
CA LEU A 67 -16.24 -9.66 -6.21
C LEU A 67 -16.06 -8.84 -4.93
N THR A 68 -17.04 -8.94 -4.04
CA THR A 68 -17.16 -8.13 -2.83
C THR A 68 -17.55 -9.06 -1.66
N PRO A 69 -16.66 -9.96 -1.19
CA PRO A 69 -16.89 -10.73 0.04
C PRO A 69 -17.33 -9.82 1.19
N GLY A 70 -18.00 -10.42 2.18
CA GLY A 70 -18.61 -9.69 3.28
C GLY A 70 -20.12 -9.60 3.17
N ALA A 71 -20.82 -9.66 4.31
CA ALA A 71 -22.28 -9.76 4.34
C ALA A 71 -22.99 -8.47 3.87
N ALA A 72 -22.28 -7.36 3.88
CA ALA A 72 -22.72 -6.04 3.45
C ALA A 72 -21.47 -5.16 3.21
N PRO A 73 -21.59 -4.01 2.52
CA PRO A 73 -20.48 -3.07 2.40
C PRO A 73 -19.91 -2.67 3.77
N GLY A 74 -18.59 -2.79 3.97
CA GLY A 74 -17.92 -2.45 5.22
C GLY A 74 -18.03 -3.50 6.31
N ALA A 75 -18.53 -4.70 6.00
CA ALA A 75 -18.65 -5.81 6.94
C ALA A 75 -17.80 -6.99 6.47
N THR A 76 -16.82 -7.38 7.27
CA THR A 76 -15.93 -8.49 6.93
C THR A 76 -16.66 -9.83 6.93
N GLY A 77 -16.23 -10.76 6.08
CA GLY A 77 -16.80 -12.11 6.02
C GLY A 77 -16.06 -13.07 5.10
N VAL A 78 -16.37 -14.36 5.27
CA VAL A 78 -15.82 -15.44 4.45
C VAL A 78 -16.85 -15.88 3.43
N LEU A 79 -16.60 -15.66 2.13
CA LEU A 79 -17.40 -16.24 1.06
C LEU A 79 -16.84 -17.63 0.71
N ALA A 80 -17.67 -18.67 0.75
CA ALA A 80 -17.26 -20.00 0.35
C ALA A 80 -17.74 -20.31 -1.07
N ILE A 81 -16.82 -20.77 -1.92
CA ILE A 81 -17.09 -21.27 -3.27
C ILE A 81 -16.72 -22.76 -3.28
N GLY A 82 -17.69 -23.64 -3.54
CA GLY A 82 -17.47 -25.08 -3.56
C GLY A 82 -16.74 -25.58 -4.80
N GLY A 83 -16.97 -24.93 -5.95
CA GLY A 83 -16.33 -25.23 -7.22
C GLY A 83 -15.05 -24.41 -7.48
N ASP A 84 -14.77 -24.20 -8.75
CA ASP A 84 -13.67 -23.34 -9.22
C ASP A 84 -14.06 -21.86 -9.13
N LEU A 85 -13.05 -20.97 -9.03
CA LEU A 85 -13.22 -19.52 -9.18
C LEU A 85 -12.35 -19.03 -10.34
N SER A 86 -12.95 -18.47 -11.38
CA SER A 86 -12.23 -17.79 -12.46
C SER A 86 -12.35 -16.27 -12.34
N VAL A 87 -11.19 -15.61 -12.30
CA VAL A 87 -11.01 -14.16 -12.35
C VAL A 87 -10.12 -13.73 -13.52
N SER A 88 -9.83 -14.63 -14.47
CA SER A 88 -8.93 -14.36 -15.59
C SER A 88 -9.34 -13.16 -16.45
N ASP A 89 -10.65 -12.95 -16.61
CA ASP A 89 -11.19 -11.95 -17.54
C ASP A 89 -11.30 -10.56 -16.91
N LEU A 90 -11.25 -10.47 -15.56
CA LEU A 90 -11.30 -9.19 -14.85
C LEU A 90 -9.91 -8.56 -14.67
N ALA A 91 -8.87 -9.39 -14.66
CA ALA A 91 -7.49 -9.01 -14.34
C ALA A 91 -6.92 -7.97 -15.33
N GLY A 92 -6.11 -7.04 -14.83
CA GLY A 92 -5.50 -5.95 -15.61
C GLY A 92 -5.67 -4.55 -15.02
N GLY A 93 -5.57 -4.40 -13.70
CA GLY A 93 -5.58 -3.12 -12.98
C GLY A 93 -6.94 -2.43 -12.87
N SER A 94 -8.03 -3.20 -12.74
CA SER A 94 -9.39 -2.66 -12.88
C SER A 94 -10.13 -2.36 -11.57
N GLY A 95 -9.53 -2.62 -10.40
CA GLY A 95 -10.13 -2.37 -9.08
C GLY A 95 -11.48 -3.06 -8.87
N LYS A 96 -11.59 -4.36 -9.18
CA LYS A 96 -12.85 -5.13 -9.15
C LYS A 96 -12.93 -6.18 -8.04
N LEU A 97 -11.84 -6.42 -7.32
CA LEU A 97 -11.77 -7.33 -6.19
C LEU A 97 -11.74 -6.51 -4.89
N PHE A 98 -12.87 -6.42 -4.21
CA PHE A 98 -13.02 -5.60 -3.01
C PHE A 98 -12.80 -6.45 -1.77
N PHE A 99 -11.95 -5.99 -0.86
CA PHE A 99 -11.68 -6.67 0.41
C PHE A 99 -11.64 -5.66 1.55
N ASP A 100 -12.54 -5.83 2.50
CA ASP A 100 -12.56 -5.12 3.77
C ASP A 100 -11.61 -5.83 4.75
N LEU A 101 -10.60 -5.10 5.26
CA LEU A 101 -9.51 -5.65 6.04
C LEU A 101 -9.48 -5.08 7.47
N ARG A 102 -9.26 -5.97 8.45
CA ARG A 102 -9.03 -5.66 9.87
C ARG A 102 -7.73 -6.31 10.35
N ALA A 103 -7.77 -7.19 11.35
CA ALA A 103 -6.66 -8.07 11.66
C ALA A 103 -6.67 -9.26 10.66
N PRO A 104 -5.54 -9.98 10.47
CA PRO A 104 -5.43 -11.06 9.48
C PRO A 104 -6.53 -12.13 9.49
N ASN A 105 -7.10 -12.44 10.66
CA ASN A 105 -8.15 -13.45 10.82
C ASN A 105 -9.58 -12.87 11.00
N ASP A 106 -9.74 -11.54 10.87
CA ASP A 106 -11.04 -10.82 10.98
C ASP A 106 -11.32 -10.00 9.71
N SER A 107 -10.71 -10.39 8.59
CA SER A 107 -10.79 -9.71 7.30
C SER A 107 -11.64 -10.51 6.32
N ASP A 108 -12.06 -9.86 5.23
CA ASP A 108 -12.65 -10.56 4.11
C ASP A 108 -11.71 -11.64 3.57
N SER A 109 -12.30 -12.80 3.26
CA SER A 109 -11.59 -13.87 2.58
C SER A 109 -12.54 -14.70 1.73
N ILE A 110 -11.98 -15.44 0.79
CA ILE A 110 -12.71 -16.36 -0.06
C ILE A 110 -12.06 -17.73 0.05
N THR A 111 -12.88 -18.75 0.26
CA THR A 111 -12.42 -20.14 0.18
C THR A 111 -12.93 -20.75 -1.12
N VAL A 112 -12.06 -21.44 -1.85
CA VAL A 112 -12.35 -22.06 -3.15
C VAL A 112 -12.05 -23.55 -3.06
N GLY A 113 -13.10 -24.37 -3.15
CA GLY A 113 -12.97 -25.83 -3.09
C GLY A 113 -12.27 -26.44 -4.30
N GLY A 114 -12.29 -25.74 -5.44
CA GLY A 114 -11.57 -26.08 -6.66
C GLY A 114 -10.34 -25.20 -6.93
N THR A 115 -10.13 -24.89 -8.20
CA THR A 115 -9.02 -24.09 -8.69
C THR A 115 -9.40 -22.60 -8.76
N LEU A 116 -8.56 -21.73 -8.21
CA LEU A 116 -8.54 -20.31 -8.55
C LEU A 116 -7.76 -20.11 -9.85
N SER A 117 -8.40 -19.54 -10.88
CA SER A 117 -7.78 -19.24 -12.18
C SER A 117 -7.64 -17.73 -12.36
N MET A 118 -6.39 -17.24 -12.39
CA MET A 118 -6.07 -15.80 -12.38
C MET A 118 -5.66 -15.23 -13.75
N GLY A 119 -5.59 -16.07 -14.79
CA GLY A 119 -4.92 -15.71 -16.03
C GLY A 119 -3.39 -15.64 -15.88
N SER A 120 -2.68 -15.19 -16.91
CA SER A 120 -1.22 -15.19 -16.94
C SER A 120 -0.68 -13.76 -16.97
N ALA A 121 -0.04 -13.35 -15.87
CA ALA A 121 0.64 -12.07 -15.71
C ALA A 121 -0.27 -10.84 -15.91
N LEU A 122 -1.53 -10.95 -15.44
CA LEU A 122 -2.51 -9.86 -15.50
C LEU A 122 -3.01 -9.44 -14.13
N LEU A 123 -3.13 -10.37 -13.18
CA LEU A 123 -3.68 -10.05 -11.86
C LEU A 123 -2.61 -9.38 -11.00
N GLY A 124 -2.82 -8.10 -10.69
CA GLY A 124 -1.93 -7.29 -9.86
C GLY A 124 -2.65 -6.67 -8.66
N PHE A 125 -1.89 -5.97 -7.81
CA PHE A 125 -2.38 -5.16 -6.70
C PHE A 125 -3.46 -4.17 -7.13
N ASP A 126 -3.34 -3.57 -8.31
CA ASP A 126 -4.30 -2.59 -8.86
C ASP A 126 -5.65 -3.21 -9.27
N ASP A 127 -5.78 -4.54 -9.31
CA ASP A 127 -7.07 -5.21 -9.48
C ASP A 127 -7.90 -5.24 -8.19
N PHE A 128 -7.26 -4.95 -7.05
CA PHE A 128 -7.87 -4.97 -5.74
C PHE A 128 -8.24 -3.57 -5.25
N VAL A 129 -9.30 -3.51 -4.47
CA VAL A 129 -9.68 -2.35 -3.66
C VAL A 129 -9.70 -2.82 -2.21
N PHE A 130 -8.66 -2.45 -1.47
CA PHE A 130 -8.54 -2.76 -0.06
C PHE A 130 -9.08 -1.63 0.81
N THR A 131 -10.03 -1.93 1.70
CA THR A 131 -10.54 -0.97 2.68
C THR A 131 -10.07 -1.36 4.07
N GLY A 132 -9.20 -0.56 4.70
CA GLY A 132 -8.85 -0.74 6.10
C GLY A 132 -9.99 -0.30 7.02
N LEU A 133 -10.58 -1.22 7.79
CA LEU A 133 -11.65 -0.95 8.75
C LEU A 133 -11.14 -0.75 10.19
N GLY A 134 -9.83 -0.62 10.36
CA GLY A 134 -9.14 -0.55 11.65
C GLY A 134 -8.63 -1.90 12.15
N GLY A 135 -7.54 -1.87 12.93
CA GLY A 135 -6.90 -3.10 13.44
C GLY A 135 -5.94 -3.76 12.47
N LEU A 136 -5.55 -3.09 11.39
CA LEU A 136 -4.47 -3.55 10.50
C LEU A 136 -3.16 -3.68 11.30
N THR A 137 -2.53 -4.84 11.16
CA THR A 137 -1.18 -5.13 11.65
C THR A 137 -0.33 -5.65 10.50
N ALA A 138 1.00 -5.57 10.64
CA ALA A 138 1.90 -6.30 9.76
C ALA A 138 1.61 -7.82 9.83
N GLY A 139 1.77 -8.51 8.70
CA GLY A 139 1.46 -9.93 8.53
C GLY A 139 0.79 -10.24 7.19
N ALA A 140 0.54 -11.53 6.96
CA ALA A 140 -0.14 -12.02 5.76
C ALA A 140 -1.66 -12.09 5.98
N TYR A 141 -2.41 -11.50 5.04
CA TYR A 141 -3.86 -11.52 4.96
C TYR A 141 -4.26 -12.46 3.84
N LYS A 142 -4.91 -13.58 4.18
CA LYS A 142 -5.40 -14.53 3.18
C LYS A 142 -6.61 -13.97 2.47
N LEU A 143 -6.44 -13.56 1.22
CA LEU A 143 -7.54 -13.04 0.40
C LEU A 143 -8.33 -14.19 -0.19
N ILE A 144 -7.64 -15.15 -0.81
CA ILE A 144 -8.26 -16.32 -1.42
C ILE A 144 -7.43 -17.57 -1.09
N THR A 145 -8.06 -18.56 -0.45
CA THR A 145 -7.48 -19.90 -0.23
C THR A 145 -8.17 -20.90 -1.15
N ALA A 146 -7.42 -21.56 -2.03
CA ALA A 146 -7.95 -22.51 -3.00
C ALA A 146 -7.41 -23.95 -2.82
N ALA A 147 -8.05 -24.93 -3.44
CA ALA A 147 -7.47 -26.28 -3.54
C ALA A 147 -6.32 -26.32 -4.56
N GLY A 148 -6.33 -25.41 -5.54
CA GLY A 148 -5.23 -25.17 -6.47
C GLY A 148 -5.28 -23.75 -7.04
N ILE A 149 -4.14 -23.24 -7.50
CA ILE A 149 -4.06 -21.95 -8.20
C ILE A 149 -3.41 -22.16 -9.57
N SER A 150 -4.10 -21.71 -10.62
CA SER A 150 -3.59 -21.66 -11.99
C SER A 150 -3.36 -20.22 -12.46
N GLY A 151 -2.39 -20.06 -13.36
CA GLY A 151 -1.95 -18.74 -13.83
C GLY A 151 -0.85 -18.11 -12.97
N THR A 152 -0.50 -16.86 -13.28
CA THR A 152 0.56 -16.10 -12.60
C THR A 152 0.11 -14.67 -12.35
N LEU A 153 0.58 -14.09 -11.23
CA LEU A 153 0.39 -12.66 -10.97
C LEU A 153 1.18 -11.81 -11.97
N ASP A 154 0.76 -10.56 -12.15
CA ASP A 154 1.51 -9.57 -12.90
C ASP A 154 2.73 -9.10 -12.09
N PRO A 155 3.97 -9.45 -12.49
CA PRO A 155 5.16 -9.11 -11.72
C PRO A 155 5.44 -7.60 -11.66
N ALA A 156 4.85 -6.79 -12.55
CA ALA A 156 5.05 -5.35 -12.57
C ALA A 156 4.16 -4.59 -11.58
N HIS A 157 3.07 -5.21 -11.12
CA HIS A 157 2.03 -4.54 -10.32
C HIS A 157 1.72 -5.35 -9.05
N LEU A 158 2.74 -5.73 -8.26
CA LEU A 158 2.53 -6.51 -7.02
C LEU A 158 2.49 -5.67 -5.75
N THR A 159 2.90 -4.41 -5.79
CA THR A 159 3.15 -3.63 -4.58
C THR A 159 2.28 -2.37 -4.52
N GLY A 160 2.02 -1.92 -3.30
CA GLY A 160 1.30 -0.70 -3.01
C GLY A 160 1.46 -0.31 -1.53
N THR A 161 0.56 0.52 -1.03
CA THR A 161 0.51 0.88 0.39
C THR A 161 -0.91 0.74 0.92
N LEU A 162 -1.04 0.39 2.20
CA LEU A 162 -2.34 0.30 2.87
C LEU A 162 -2.19 0.64 4.35
N GLY A 163 -2.91 1.64 4.84
CA GLY A 163 -2.94 1.97 6.27
C GLY A 163 -1.57 2.28 6.88
N GLY A 164 -0.64 2.83 6.08
CA GLY A 164 0.73 3.11 6.50
C GLY A 164 1.69 1.92 6.41
N PHE A 165 1.23 0.76 5.92
CA PHE A 165 2.07 -0.39 5.63
C PHE A 165 2.49 -0.41 4.16
N ASN A 166 3.67 -0.97 3.89
CA ASN A 166 4.00 -1.48 2.57
C ASN A 166 3.17 -2.74 2.34
N ALA A 167 2.54 -2.83 1.17
CA ALA A 167 1.61 -3.89 0.86
C ALA A 167 2.11 -4.64 -0.38
N THR A 168 2.21 -5.97 -0.30
CA THR A 168 2.65 -6.83 -1.40
C THR A 168 1.63 -7.93 -1.64
N LEU A 169 1.09 -8.01 -2.86
CA LEU A 169 0.30 -9.12 -3.32
C LEU A 169 1.22 -10.31 -3.65
N ALA A 170 0.97 -11.45 -3.04
CA ALA A 170 1.82 -12.62 -3.18
C ALA A 170 1.02 -13.91 -3.24
N ARG A 171 1.63 -14.95 -3.81
CA ARG A 171 1.14 -16.32 -3.74
C ARG A 171 2.00 -17.12 -2.77
N ASN A 172 1.36 -17.82 -1.83
CA ASN A 172 2.01 -18.72 -0.90
C ASN A 172 1.34 -20.10 -0.97
N GLY A 173 1.94 -21.03 -1.73
CA GLY A 173 1.30 -22.33 -2.01
C GLY A 173 -0.01 -22.17 -2.78
N ASN A 174 -1.12 -22.47 -2.12
CA ASN A 174 -2.48 -22.32 -2.65
C ASN A 174 -3.25 -21.13 -2.05
N ASP A 175 -2.55 -20.24 -1.36
CA ASP A 175 -3.11 -18.98 -0.87
C ASP A 175 -2.67 -17.83 -1.78
N LEU A 176 -3.63 -16.97 -2.14
CA LEU A 176 -3.38 -15.62 -2.63
C LEU A 176 -3.52 -14.68 -1.42
N GLU A 177 -2.43 -14.00 -1.09
CA GLU A 177 -2.28 -13.24 0.14
C GLU A 177 -1.88 -11.79 -0.15
N LEU A 178 -2.33 -10.88 0.71
CA LEU A 178 -1.75 -9.55 0.85
C LEU A 178 -0.82 -9.56 2.06
N VAL A 179 0.47 -9.31 1.84
CA VAL A 179 1.45 -9.19 2.92
C VAL A 179 1.63 -7.72 3.26
N LEU A 180 1.30 -7.36 4.50
CA LEU A 180 1.57 -6.03 5.04
C LEU A 180 2.86 -6.06 5.84
N GLU A 181 3.77 -5.15 5.53
CA GLU A 181 5.02 -4.96 6.25
C GLU A 181 5.09 -3.53 6.75
N THR A 182 5.62 -3.34 7.96
CA THR A 182 5.97 -1.99 8.43
C THR A 182 6.98 -1.41 7.46
N PRO A 183 6.77 -0.18 6.94
CA PRO A 183 7.76 0.44 6.09
C PRO A 183 9.11 0.46 6.80
N ALA A 184 10.17 0.17 6.06
CA ALA A 184 11.51 0.31 6.60
C ALA A 184 11.68 1.77 7.08
N GLY A 185 12.22 1.95 8.29
CA GLY A 185 12.42 3.26 8.89
C GLY A 185 13.80 3.38 9.53
N PHE A 186 13.98 4.32 10.46
CA PHE A 186 15.27 4.55 11.11
C PHE A 186 15.87 3.27 11.74
N THR A 187 15.06 2.40 12.35
CA THR A 187 15.55 1.13 12.91
C THR A 187 16.10 0.16 11.85
N SER A 188 15.54 0.18 10.64
CA SER A 188 16.06 -0.59 9.51
C SER A 188 17.42 -0.04 9.06
N TRP A 189 17.55 1.29 8.98
CA TRP A 189 18.82 1.94 8.69
C TRP A 189 19.85 1.63 9.78
N GLN A 190 19.48 1.67 11.06
CA GLN A 190 20.36 1.31 12.17
C GLN A 190 20.90 -0.11 12.04
N THR A 191 20.02 -1.06 11.68
CA THR A 191 20.42 -2.46 11.47
C THR A 191 21.40 -2.59 10.30
N ALA A 192 21.17 -1.86 9.20
CA ALA A 192 22.03 -1.91 8.01
C ALA A 192 23.43 -1.32 8.26
N ASN A 193 23.54 -0.34 9.16
CA ASN A 193 24.77 0.39 9.47
C ASN A 193 25.45 -0.05 10.77
N GLY A 194 24.88 -1.04 11.47
CA GLY A 194 25.35 -1.42 12.80
C GLY A 194 25.24 -0.29 13.83
N ALA A 195 24.40 0.72 13.57
CA ALA A 195 24.16 1.84 14.46
C ALA A 195 23.20 1.46 15.59
N SER A 196 23.27 2.20 16.70
CA SER A 196 22.33 2.06 17.82
C SER A 196 22.17 3.39 18.54
N GLY A 197 21.02 3.61 19.17
CA GLY A 197 20.77 4.84 19.93
C GLY A 197 19.84 5.82 19.23
N ALA A 198 20.00 7.10 19.57
CA ALA A 198 19.11 8.17 19.12
C ALA A 198 19.51 8.73 17.75
N ILE A 199 18.59 9.42 17.09
CA ILE A 199 18.81 10.10 15.81
C ILE A 199 19.89 11.20 15.85
N THR A 200 20.25 11.65 17.05
CA THR A 200 21.35 12.60 17.31
C THR A 200 22.68 11.92 17.61
N GLY A 201 22.74 10.59 17.53
CA GLY A 201 23.97 9.81 17.61
C GLY A 201 24.87 10.09 16.41
N ASP A 202 26.05 9.48 16.44
CA ASP A 202 27.04 9.50 15.36
C ASP A 202 27.73 8.14 15.44
N HIS A 203 27.18 7.17 14.71
CA HIS A 203 27.45 5.76 14.90
C HIS A 203 28.88 5.35 14.54
N ASP A 204 29.52 6.09 13.64
CA ASP A 204 30.87 5.82 13.13
C ASP A 204 31.88 6.95 13.39
N ASN A 205 31.46 8.01 14.09
CA ASN A 205 32.27 9.14 14.56
C ASN A 205 32.87 9.97 13.41
N ASP A 206 32.14 10.11 12.31
CA ASP A 206 32.55 10.95 11.18
C ASP A 206 32.14 12.43 11.36
N GLY A 207 31.34 12.72 12.38
CA GLY A 207 30.82 14.05 12.71
C GLY A 207 29.46 14.37 12.10
N VAL A 208 28.83 13.44 11.38
CA VAL A 208 27.49 13.56 10.82
C VAL A 208 26.50 12.81 11.72
N PRO A 209 25.45 13.47 12.23
CA PRO A 209 24.46 12.78 13.03
C PRO A 209 23.71 11.67 12.26
N ASP A 210 23.44 10.55 12.92
CA ASP A 210 22.71 9.38 12.41
C ASP A 210 21.41 9.75 11.69
N GLY A 211 20.71 10.79 12.14
CA GLY A 211 19.51 11.30 11.49
C GLY A 211 19.74 11.90 10.11
N ILE A 212 20.83 12.64 9.95
CA ILE A 212 21.22 13.19 8.65
C ILE A 212 21.65 12.04 7.73
N GLU A 213 22.37 11.07 8.25
CA GLU A 213 22.74 9.88 7.50
C GLU A 213 21.52 9.07 7.05
N TYR A 214 20.56 8.84 7.94
CA TYR A 214 19.28 8.20 7.61
C TYR A 214 18.48 9.02 6.58
N PHE A 215 18.48 10.35 6.69
CA PHE A 215 17.86 11.21 5.69
C PHE A 215 18.50 11.05 4.31
N LEU A 216 19.83 10.96 4.24
CA LEU A 216 20.58 10.89 2.97
C LEU A 216 20.65 9.46 2.37
N GLY A 217 20.78 8.44 3.22
CA GLY A 217 20.88 7.04 2.83
C GLY A 217 19.52 6.34 2.71
N GLY A 218 18.52 6.83 3.45
CA GLY A 218 17.21 6.21 3.55
C GLY A 218 17.23 4.93 4.41
N PRO A 219 16.07 4.29 4.61
CA PRO A 219 15.92 3.14 5.51
C PRO A 219 16.77 1.91 5.20
N SER A 220 17.31 1.79 3.99
CA SER A 220 18.13 0.67 3.55
C SER A 220 19.52 1.08 3.03
N GLY A 221 19.86 2.37 3.14
CA GLY A 221 21.18 2.87 2.75
C GLY A 221 22.23 2.46 3.75
N ASN A 222 23.40 2.06 3.25
CA ASN A 222 24.62 1.94 4.04
C ASN A 222 25.39 3.27 3.94
N THR A 223 25.52 3.97 5.05
CA THR A 223 26.25 5.23 5.22
C THR A 223 27.49 5.10 6.10
N THR A 224 27.84 3.89 6.55
CA THR A 224 29.04 3.67 7.38
C THR A 224 30.32 4.17 6.70
N GLY A 225 31.10 4.95 7.44
CA GLY A 225 32.29 5.64 7.01
C GLY A 225 32.06 7.14 6.88
N GLN A 226 32.91 7.83 6.11
CA GLN A 226 32.70 9.25 5.90
C GLN A 226 31.43 9.51 5.06
N THR A 227 30.45 10.20 5.64
CA THR A 227 29.23 10.66 5.01
C THR A 227 29.46 11.99 4.28
N PRO A 228 29.37 12.03 2.94
CA PRO A 228 29.52 13.26 2.18
C PRO A 228 28.29 14.16 2.32
N LEU A 229 28.49 15.39 2.80
CA LEU A 229 27.46 16.43 2.83
C LEU A 229 27.49 17.29 1.55
N PRO A 230 26.34 17.83 1.09
CA PRO A 230 26.29 18.63 -0.12
C PRO A 230 27.06 19.94 0.01
N GLY A 231 27.70 20.35 -1.08
CA GLY A 231 28.36 21.65 -1.19
C GLY A 231 27.40 22.78 -1.62
N ILE A 232 27.90 24.01 -1.53
CA ILE A 232 27.21 25.19 -2.07
C ILE A 232 27.39 25.23 -3.60
N MET A 233 26.30 25.37 -4.33
CA MET A 233 26.28 25.60 -5.78
C MET A 233 26.07 27.09 -6.07
N ASN A 234 26.74 27.60 -7.11
CA ASN A 234 26.56 28.97 -7.63
C ASN A 234 26.06 28.93 -9.07
N ASN A 235 24.81 29.34 -9.28
CA ASN A 235 24.22 29.47 -10.61
C ASN A 235 23.96 30.95 -10.92
N GLY A 236 24.85 31.57 -11.70
CA GLY A 236 24.69 32.95 -12.15
C GLY A 236 24.63 33.98 -11.01
N GLY A 237 25.29 33.73 -9.87
CA GLY A 237 25.29 34.60 -8.70
C GLY A 237 24.24 34.23 -7.65
N THR A 238 23.37 33.25 -7.92
CA THR A 238 22.45 32.68 -6.93
C THR A 238 23.09 31.47 -6.28
N LEU A 239 23.26 31.51 -4.95
CA LEU A 239 23.80 30.40 -4.18
C LEU A 239 22.68 29.46 -3.72
N SER A 240 22.96 28.15 -3.67
CA SER A 240 22.03 27.14 -3.14
C SER A 240 22.75 25.94 -2.54
N ILE A 241 22.07 25.23 -1.64
CA ILE A 241 22.47 23.89 -1.17
C ILE A 241 21.30 22.95 -1.46
N THR A 242 21.61 21.75 -1.95
CA THR A 242 20.61 20.72 -2.24
C THR A 242 20.98 19.44 -1.50
N TRP A 243 20.11 19.02 -0.57
CA TRP A 243 20.16 17.70 0.04
C TRP A 243 19.23 16.77 -0.73
N VAL A 244 19.68 15.54 -0.97
CA VAL A 244 18.87 14.51 -1.66
C VAL A 244 18.46 13.48 -0.63
N MET A 245 17.15 13.28 -0.47
CA MET A 245 16.60 12.24 0.39
C MET A 245 16.97 10.87 -0.17
N GLY A 246 17.40 9.99 0.73
CA GLY A 246 17.73 8.61 0.39
C GLY A 246 16.51 7.84 -0.09
N PRO A 247 16.71 6.80 -0.92
CA PRO A 247 15.60 5.98 -1.41
C PRO A 247 14.75 5.42 -0.26
N GLY A 248 13.44 5.62 -0.34
CA GLY A 248 12.49 5.14 0.67
C GLY A 248 12.39 6.00 1.94
N TYR A 249 13.13 7.10 2.07
CA TYR A 249 12.91 8.06 3.14
C TYR A 249 11.56 8.78 2.93
N THR A 250 10.70 8.76 3.94
CA THR A 250 9.32 9.28 3.88
C THR A 250 9.04 10.42 4.86
N GLY A 251 10.09 10.97 5.49
CA GLY A 251 9.94 12.06 6.46
C GLY A 251 9.26 13.30 5.85
N ILE A 252 8.59 14.07 6.71
CA ILE A 252 7.77 15.22 6.36
C ILE A 252 8.49 16.52 6.79
N TYR A 253 8.63 17.46 5.87
CA TYR A 253 9.20 18.78 6.17
C TYR A 253 8.41 19.52 7.25
N GLY A 254 9.11 20.12 8.21
CA GLY A 254 8.51 20.83 9.35
C GLY A 254 8.12 19.93 10.51
N THR A 255 8.10 18.60 10.32
CA THR A 255 7.89 17.61 11.39
C THR A 255 9.17 16.82 11.61
N ASP A 256 9.56 16.02 10.61
CA ASP A 256 10.68 15.08 10.72
C ASP A 256 12.02 15.71 10.36
N PHE A 257 12.02 16.71 9.47
CA PHE A 257 13.21 17.48 9.16
C PHE A 257 12.88 18.93 8.77
N THR A 258 13.86 19.81 8.94
CA THR A 258 13.75 21.24 8.65
C THR A 258 15.07 21.78 8.09
N ILE A 259 14.98 22.82 7.26
CA ILE A 259 16.13 23.68 7.00
C ILE A 259 16.09 24.82 8.02
N GLU A 260 17.20 25.02 8.71
CA GLU A 260 17.36 26.12 9.66
C GLU A 260 18.48 27.06 9.21
N THR A 261 18.30 28.35 9.47
CA THR A 261 19.28 29.40 9.17
C THR A 261 19.68 30.16 10.42
N SER A 262 20.91 30.68 10.41
CA SER A 262 21.43 31.56 11.46
C SER A 262 22.38 32.59 10.86
N GLU A 263 22.42 33.80 11.44
CA GLU A 263 23.33 34.86 11.00
C GLU A 263 24.72 34.78 11.67
N THR A 264 24.82 34.06 12.79
CA THR A 264 25.99 34.12 13.68
C THR A 264 26.66 32.78 13.90
N LEU A 265 26.11 31.68 13.34
CA LEU A 265 26.47 30.26 13.58
C LEU A 265 26.27 29.80 15.03
N THR A 266 26.37 30.72 15.97
CA THR A 266 26.26 30.55 17.41
C THR A 266 25.10 31.42 17.89
N GLY A 267 24.03 30.80 18.40
CA GLY A 267 22.83 31.52 18.82
C GLY A 267 21.54 30.89 18.30
N MET A 268 20.53 31.73 18.05
CA MET A 268 19.22 31.28 17.60
C MET A 268 19.29 30.80 16.14
N TRP A 269 18.62 29.68 15.90
CA TRP A 269 18.37 29.14 14.58
C TRP A 269 16.90 29.34 14.23
N HIS A 270 16.62 29.72 12.99
CA HIS A 270 15.28 29.95 12.49
C HIS A 270 14.92 28.89 11.46
N THR A 271 13.79 28.21 11.65
CA THR A 271 13.26 27.30 10.63
C THR A 271 12.76 28.10 9.42
N GLU A 272 13.24 27.73 8.24
CA GLU A 272 12.82 28.33 6.99
C GLU A 272 11.48 27.72 6.52
N PRO A 273 10.50 28.52 6.08
CA PRO A 273 9.26 27.99 5.56
C PRO A 273 9.42 27.37 4.17
N LEU A 274 8.66 26.31 3.91
CA LEU A 274 8.58 25.69 2.58
C LEU A 274 7.92 26.64 1.57
N GLY A 275 8.39 26.62 0.32
CA GLY A 275 7.82 27.37 -0.80
C GLY A 275 8.38 28.79 -0.97
N VAL A 276 9.25 29.24 -0.08
CA VAL A 276 9.92 30.55 -0.20
C VAL A 276 11.37 30.36 -0.63
N ARG A 277 12.23 29.97 0.31
CA ARG A 277 13.66 29.67 0.05
C ARG A 277 13.95 28.18 0.04
N VAL A 278 13.09 27.39 0.68
CA VAL A 278 13.16 25.93 0.67
C VAL A 278 12.17 25.41 -0.36
N ILE A 279 12.66 24.68 -1.35
CA ILE A 279 11.86 24.02 -2.38
C ILE A 279 12.14 22.52 -2.33
N ILE A 280 11.07 21.72 -2.30
CA ILE A 280 11.15 20.27 -2.41
C ILE A 280 10.64 19.88 -3.80
N ASN A 281 11.48 19.21 -4.59
CA ASN A 281 11.12 18.68 -5.90
C ASN A 281 11.54 17.21 -5.99
N GLY A 282 10.56 16.30 -5.93
CA GLY A 282 10.81 14.88 -5.74
C GLY A 282 11.61 14.65 -4.45
N SER A 283 12.74 13.95 -4.56
CA SER A 283 13.63 13.65 -3.44
C SER A 283 14.58 14.79 -3.06
N SER A 284 14.60 15.89 -3.81
CA SER A 284 15.58 16.97 -3.61
C SER A 284 14.99 18.09 -2.76
N VAL A 285 15.64 18.39 -1.65
CA VAL A 285 15.36 19.52 -0.76
C VAL A 285 16.41 20.60 -1.02
N THR A 286 16.01 21.72 -1.59
CA THR A 286 16.93 22.81 -1.96
C THR A 286 16.65 24.06 -1.15
N TYR A 287 17.68 24.61 -0.51
CA TYR A 287 17.65 25.96 0.04
C TYR A 287 18.36 26.93 -0.90
N THR A 288 17.71 28.05 -1.23
CA THR A 288 18.28 29.13 -2.04
C THR A 288 18.55 30.36 -1.19
N PHE A 289 19.80 30.84 -1.21
CA PHE A 289 20.19 32.02 -0.45
C PHE A 289 19.55 33.29 -1.05
N PRO A 290 19.17 34.25 -0.21
CA PRO A 290 18.63 35.54 -0.67
C PRO A 290 19.62 36.32 -1.56
N VAL A 291 19.07 37.02 -2.55
CA VAL A 291 19.80 37.93 -3.44
C VAL A 291 19.17 39.33 -3.35
N PRO A 292 19.92 40.40 -3.01
CA PRO A 292 21.35 40.41 -2.67
C PRO A 292 21.62 39.72 -1.31
N PRO A 293 22.83 39.19 -1.08
CA PRO A 293 23.15 38.47 0.15
C PRO A 293 23.01 39.40 1.37
N VAL A 294 22.22 38.96 2.34
CA VAL A 294 22.07 39.62 3.64
C VAL A 294 23.01 38.94 4.64
N THR A 295 24.02 39.68 5.11
CA THR A 295 25.00 39.26 6.14
C THR A 295 25.59 37.85 5.91
N CYS A 296 26.39 37.33 6.85
CA CYS A 296 26.80 35.92 6.78
C CYS A 296 25.57 35.06 7.12
N THR A 297 25.09 34.24 6.19
CA THR A 297 23.99 33.28 6.46
C THR A 297 24.58 31.87 6.55
N PHE A 298 24.39 31.23 7.70
CA PHE A 298 24.66 29.81 7.92
C PHE A 298 23.37 29.02 7.71
N VAL A 299 23.49 27.83 7.14
CA VAL A 299 22.35 26.97 6.79
C VAL A 299 22.69 25.56 7.23
N LEU A 300 21.74 24.87 7.86
CA LEU A 300 21.86 23.45 8.14
C LEU A 300 20.55 22.72 7.81
N LEU A 301 20.70 21.43 7.53
CA LEU A 301 19.61 20.46 7.60
C LEU A 301 19.57 19.92 9.03
N LYS A 302 18.38 19.92 9.64
CA LYS A 302 18.11 19.29 10.92
C LYS A 302 17.10 18.18 10.74
N VAL A 303 17.39 17.03 11.33
CA VAL A 303 16.48 15.87 11.36
C VAL A 303 16.05 15.66 12.81
N ASN A 304 14.75 15.72 13.05
CA ASN A 304 14.13 15.73 14.38
C ASN A 304 13.53 14.37 14.75
N SER A 305 13.06 13.60 13.76
CA SER A 305 12.47 12.27 13.96
C SER A 305 12.65 11.34 12.75
N PRO A 306 12.54 10.02 12.96
CA PRO A 306 12.47 9.01 11.90
C PRO A 306 11.36 9.23 10.87
#